data_AF-A0A248KJH1-F1
#
_entry.id   AF-A0A248KJH1-F1
#
_cell.length_a   1.000
_cell.length_b   1.000
_cell.length_c   1.000
_cell.angle_alpha   90.00
_cell.angle_beta   90.00
_cell.angle_gamma   90.00
#
_symmetry.space_group_name_H-M   'P 1'
#
loop_
_entity.id
_entity.type
_entity.pdbx_description
1 polymer ?
#
loop_
_entity_poly.entity_id
_entity_poly.type
_entity_poly.pdbx_seq_one_letter_code
_entity_poly.pdbx_strand_id
1 'polypeptide(L)' 'MKQQPTIACNYSEACALLRSGYVKHVLLNWNVGSDEFFRIASDWCDTGAKIKKEGESFVISLKGFPIPPQH' A
#
# COMPACT_ATOMS: atom_id res chain seq x y z
N MET A 1 -0.54 12.51 14.83
CA MET A 1 -1.28 11.23 14.94
C MET A 1 -0.56 10.20 14.07
N LYS A 2 -0.03 9.12 14.65
CA LYS A 2 0.66 8.08 13.88
C LYS A 2 -0.40 7.40 12.99
N GLN A 3 -0.40 7.68 11.69
CA GLN A 3 -1.35 7.04 10.77
C GLN A 3 -1.08 5.53 10.81
N GLN A 4 -2.02 4.77 11.36
CA GLN A 4 -1.93 3.32 11.38
C GLN A 4 -2.05 2.82 9.93
N PRO A 5 -1.23 1.85 9.50
CA PRO A 5 -1.35 1.29 8.17
C PRO A 5 -2.74 0.68 8.04
N THR A 6 -3.46 1.02 6.96
CA THR A 6 -4.79 0.47 6.73
C THR A 6 -4.65 -0.96 6.28
N ILE A 7 -5.32 -1.87 6.99
CA ILE A 7 -5.27 -3.28 6.68
C ILE A 7 -6.24 -3.52 5.53
N ALA A 8 -5.73 -4.02 4.42
CA ALA A 8 -6.52 -4.53 3.32
C ALA A 8 -6.59 -6.05 3.42
N CYS A 9 -7.76 -6.60 3.14
CA CYS A 9 -7.99 -8.04 3.12
C CYS A 9 -7.74 -8.66 1.72
N ASN A 10 -7.60 -7.83 0.68
CA ASN A 10 -7.47 -8.25 -0.70
C ASN A 10 -6.83 -7.13 -1.56
N TYR A 11 -6.30 -7.50 -2.74
CA TYR A 11 -5.61 -6.57 -3.63
C TYR A 11 -6.51 -5.43 -4.14
N SER A 12 -7.79 -5.71 -4.43
CA SER A 12 -8.74 -4.68 -4.87
C SER A 12 -8.94 -3.60 -3.81
N GLU A 13 -9.14 -3.98 -2.54
CA GLU A 13 -9.20 -3.02 -1.43
C GLU A 13 -7.90 -2.24 -1.30
N ALA A 14 -6.75 -2.93 -1.32
CA ALA A 14 -5.47 -2.25 -1.22
C ALA A 14 -5.29 -1.22 -2.35
N CYS A 15 -5.69 -1.58 -3.56
CA CYS A 15 -5.63 -0.71 -4.71
C CYS A 15 -6.58 0.49 -4.58
N ALA A 16 -7.82 0.27 -4.14
CA ALA A 16 -8.79 1.34 -3.89
C ALA A 16 -8.32 2.31 -2.81
N LEU A 17 -7.77 1.78 -1.71
CA LEU A 17 -7.21 2.55 -0.60
C LEU A 17 -6.02 3.41 -1.04
N LEU A 18 -5.07 2.81 -1.76
CA LEU A 18 -3.90 3.49 -2.29
C LEU A 18 -4.29 4.55 -3.34
N ARG A 19 -5.21 4.22 -4.26
CA ARG A 19 -5.73 5.15 -5.29
C ARG A 19 -6.61 6.26 -4.71
N SER A 20 -7.26 6.01 -3.59
CA SER A 20 -8.07 7.01 -2.88
C SER A 20 -7.20 8.17 -2.39
N GLY A 21 -5.90 7.95 -2.15
CA GLY A 21 -4.96 8.98 -1.67
C GLY A 21 -5.14 9.34 -0.20
N TYR A 22 -6.19 8.83 0.46
CA TYR A 22 -6.46 9.00 1.89
C TYR A 22 -5.43 8.28 2.77
N VAL A 23 -4.95 7.13 2.32
CA VAL A 23 -4.02 6.30 3.09
C VAL A 23 -2.73 6.14 2.31
N LYS A 24 -1.62 6.48 2.96
CA LYS A 24 -0.29 6.36 2.36
C LYS A 24 0.30 4.97 2.55
N HIS A 25 -0.17 4.25 3.57
CA HIS A 25 0.39 2.98 4.01
C HIS A 25 -0.74 1.95 4.08
N VAL A 26 -0.64 0.89 3.28
CA VAL A 26 -1.59 -0.22 3.27
C VAL A 26 -0.88 -1.50 3.63
N LEU A 27 -1.37 -2.21 4.63
CA LEU A 27 -0.90 -3.52 5.03
C LEU A 27 -1.75 -4.59 4.34
N LEU A 28 -1.11 -5.44 3.57
CA LEU A 28 -1.66 -6.62 2.94
C LEU A 28 -1.63 -7.76 3.97
N ASN A 29 -2.77 -7.98 4.65
CA ASN A 29 -2.92 -9.01 5.69
C ASN A 29 -3.38 -10.36 5.10
N TRP A 30 -2.84 -10.72 3.95
CA TRP A 30 -3.12 -12.01 3.31
C TRP A 30 -1.82 -12.60 2.77
N ASN A 31 -1.88 -13.88 2.42
CA ASN A 31 -0.75 -14.59 1.87
C ASN A 31 -0.48 -14.14 0.42
N VAL A 32 0.28 -13.06 0.26
CA VAL A 32 0.73 -12.58 -1.06
C VAL A 32 1.81 -13.54 -1.56
N GLY A 33 1.48 -14.30 -2.61
CA GLY A 33 2.44 -15.16 -3.30
C GLY A 33 3.51 -14.36 -4.05
N SER A 34 4.56 -15.04 -4.49
CA SER A 34 5.64 -14.43 -5.30
C SER A 34 5.11 -13.76 -6.56
N ASP A 35 4.24 -14.43 -7.32
CA ASP A 35 3.66 -13.90 -8.56
C ASP A 35 2.82 -12.65 -8.30
N GLU A 36 2.03 -12.68 -7.23
CA GLU A 36 1.19 -11.55 -6.86
C GLU A 36 2.04 -10.37 -6.35
N PHE A 37 3.06 -10.64 -5.55
CA PHE A 37 4.04 -9.63 -5.13
C PHE A 37 4.70 -8.96 -6.33
N PHE A 38 5.15 -9.71 -7.34
CA PHE A 38 5.77 -9.14 -8.54
C PHE A 38 4.80 -8.29 -9.35
N ARG A 39 3.53 -8.70 -9.47
CA ARG A 39 2.49 -7.90 -10.13
C ARG A 39 2.25 -6.59 -9.39
N ILE A 40 2.01 -6.66 -8.07
CA ILE A 40 1.81 -5.49 -7.22
C ILE A 40 3.04 -4.57 -7.27
N ALA A 41 4.25 -5.13 -7.13
CA ALA A 41 5.48 -4.38 -7.24
C ALA A 41 5.61 -3.70 -8.60
N SER A 42 5.29 -4.37 -9.70
CA SER A 42 5.32 -3.78 -11.04
C SER A 42 4.32 -2.63 -11.18
N ASP A 43 3.07 -2.81 -10.74
CA ASP A 43 2.03 -1.77 -10.77
C ASP A 43 2.44 -0.52 -9.97
N TRP A 44 3.01 -0.73 -8.78
CA TRP A 44 3.30 0.33 -7.84
C TRP A 44 4.72 0.90 -7.92
N CYS A 45 5.66 0.19 -8.57
CA CYS A 45 7.03 0.66 -8.80
C CYS A 45 7.05 1.93 -9.64
N ASP A 46 6.24 1.98 -10.70
CA ASP A 46 6.12 3.15 -11.58
C ASP A 46 5.48 4.34 -10.87
N THR A 47 4.52 4.07 -9.98
CA THR A 47 3.82 5.09 -9.17
C THR A 47 4.67 5.64 -8.01
N GLY A 48 5.88 5.10 -7.79
CA GLY A 48 6.75 5.51 -6.68
C GLY A 48 6.32 4.98 -5.31
N ALA A 49 5.55 3.87 -5.27
CA ALA A 49 5.29 3.18 -4.02
C ALA A 49 6.45 2.27 -3.62
N LYS A 50 6.59 2.08 -2.31
CA LYS A 50 7.56 1.21 -1.68
C LYS A 50 6.85 0.04 -1.03
N ILE A 51 7.19 -1.18 -1.43
CA ILE A 51 6.66 -2.40 -0.80
C ILE A 51 7.69 -2.93 0.18
N LYS A 52 7.25 -3.28 1.39
CA LYS A 52 8.08 -3.83 2.45
C LYS A 52 7.41 -5.07 3.03
N LYS A 53 8.15 -6.14 3.24
CA LYS A 53 7.63 -7.33 3.95
C LYS A 53 7.76 -7.14 5.46
N GLU A 54 6.69 -7.38 6.20
CA GLU A 54 6.57 -7.33 7.66
C GLU A 54 6.04 -8.68 8.14
N GLY A 55 6.95 -9.58 8.53
CA GLY A 55 6.60 -10.95 8.93
C GLY A 55 5.95 -11.74 7.79
N GLU A 56 4.69 -12.12 7.99
CA GLU A 56 3.86 -12.83 7.00
C GLU A 56 3.03 -11.89 6.11
N SER A 57 3.03 -10.60 6.42
CA SER A 57 2.29 -9.57 5.68
C SER A 57 3.21 -8.69 4.86
N PHE A 58 2.63 -7.96 3.91
CA PHE A 58 3.34 -6.97 3.10
C PHE A 58 2.75 -5.60 3.36
N VAL A 59 3.55 -4.54 3.28
CA VAL A 59 3.12 -3.17 3.49
C VAL A 59 3.53 -2.37 2.26
N ILE A 60 2.54 -1.79 1.57
CA ILE A 60 2.74 -0.85 0.49
C ILE A 60 2.71 0.56 1.08
N SER A 61 3.73 1.36 0.79
CA SER A 61 3.90 2.74 1.25
C SER A 61 4.09 3.67 0.06
N LEU A 62 3.14 4.56 -0.20
CA LEU A 62 3.26 5.56 -1.26
C LEU A 62 4.17 6.70 -0.80
N LYS A 63 5.29 6.91 -1.52
CA LYS A 63 6.12 8.10 -1.32
C LYS A 63 5.51 9.28 -2.07
N GLY A 64 4.72 10.06 -1.34
CA GLY A 64 4.56 11.49 -1.62
C GLY A 64 3.62 11.84 -2.76
N PHE A 65 2.32 11.87 -2.46
CA PHE A 65 1.56 13.07 -2.79
C PHE A 65 1.61 14.02 -1.58
N PRO A 66 1.92 15.31 -1.75
CA PRO A 66 1.68 16.30 -0.72
C PRO A 66 0.17 16.27 -0.46
N ILE A 67 -0.24 15.75 0.70
CA ILE A 67 -1.60 15.94 1.17
C ILE A 67 -1.66 17.44 1.48
N PRO A 68 -2.48 18.25 0.79
CA PRO A 68 -2.62 19.65 1.14
C PRO A 68 -3.01 19.72 2.63
N PRO A 69 -2.38 20.60 3.42
CA PRO A 69 -2.77 20.78 4.81
C PRO A 69 -4.24 21.17 4.86
N GLN A 70 -5.07 20.35 5.50
CA GLN A 70 -6.46 20.68 5.77
C GLN A 70 -6.44 21.82 6.82
N HIS A 71 -6.90 23.01 6.43
CA HIS A 71 -7.11 24.18 7.29
C HIS A 71 -8.46 24.07 8.02
#